data_AF-A0A316R6V3-F1
#
_entry.id   AF-A0A316R6V3-F1
#
_cell.length_a   1.000
_cell.length_b   1.000
_cell.length_c   1.000
_cell.angle_alpha   90.00
_cell.angle_beta   90.00
_cell.angle_gamma   90.00
#
_symmetry.space_group_name_H-M   'P 1'
#
loop_
_entity.id
_entity.type
_entity.pdbx_description
1 polymer ?
#
loop_
_entity_poly.entity_id
_entity_poly.type
_entity_poly.pdbx_seq_one_letter_code
_entity_poly.pdbx_strand_id
1 'polypeptide(L)'
;MQSIKPHTAQKAAIFCISSLTLCKSRKRRVRAKIAKKPLPEEYGLCRITKNILKFGKIYRTIKTLEQKDTAVKAVHTEKFKVEWADTCASGHLSLPGMLNFIQVTAGNHANELGIGYYHMAAAGQAWVLNRLKARFTRMPRWTEEIEASTWIESFNDVISERNILITHKGQTIAQVSTVWVCINYEKRAPEAIAVSYPPEVVLPEKKLDIKTASRVRMPSDARPLRTYRVSFSDIDAMGHVNNIKYTQWIVDSLPYEAAVGITSGEIEANFLSELHYGDTVDIESAKSGDGFTFAVRKQGCEKPAFISHFNPL
;
A
#
# COMPACT_ATOMS: atom_id res chain seq x y z
N MET A 1 -2.04 7.93 48.38
CA MET A 1 -1.80 9.37 48.17
C MET A 1 -1.34 9.57 46.73
N GLN A 2 -2.21 10.22 45.95
CA GLN A 2 -2.06 10.90 44.66
C GLN A 2 -1.26 10.28 43.48
N SER A 3 -2.06 9.93 42.47
CA SER A 3 -1.71 9.66 41.08
C SER A 3 -1.10 10.88 40.37
N ILE A 4 -0.02 10.68 39.62
CA ILE A 4 0.50 11.64 38.65
C ILE A 4 0.01 11.22 37.26
N LYS A 5 -0.85 12.06 36.66
CA LYS A 5 -1.44 11.87 35.31
C LYS A 5 -0.39 12.12 34.21
N PRO A 6 -0.40 11.35 33.10
CA PRO A 6 0.41 11.65 31.92
C PRO A 6 -0.33 12.67 31.04
N HIS A 7 -0.13 13.97 31.28
CA HIS A 7 -0.78 15.03 30.49
C HIS A 7 0.18 16.00 29.79
N THR A 8 1.46 15.64 29.65
CA THR A 8 2.50 16.53 29.10
C THR A 8 3.04 16.15 27.72
N ALA A 9 2.69 14.98 27.16
CA ALA A 9 3.08 14.62 25.79
C ALA A 9 2.07 15.07 24.70
N GLN A 10 0.81 15.35 25.08
CA GLN A 10 -0.25 15.71 24.14
C GLN A 10 -0.37 17.23 23.86
N LYS A 11 0.43 18.08 24.53
CA LYS A 11 0.41 19.54 24.33
C LYS A 11 1.40 20.04 23.26
N ALA A 12 2.32 19.20 22.78
CA ALA A 12 3.26 19.57 21.73
C ALA A 12 2.70 19.40 20.30
N ALA A 13 1.64 18.60 20.11
CA ALA A 13 1.01 18.37 18.80
C ALA A 13 -0.15 19.33 18.49
N ILE A 14 -0.58 20.16 19.45
CA ILE A 14 -1.68 21.13 19.28
C ILE A 14 -1.15 22.55 18.95
N PHE A 15 0.16 22.77 18.99
CA PHE A 15 0.76 24.10 18.83
C PHE A 15 1.10 24.53 17.38
N CYS A 16 0.76 23.73 16.36
CA CYS A 16 0.91 24.13 14.95
C CYS A 16 -0.40 24.60 14.29
N ILE A 17 -1.52 24.70 15.01
CA ILE A 17 -2.82 25.13 14.47
C ILE A 17 -3.31 26.47 15.07
N SER A 18 -2.57 27.09 16.00
CA SER A 18 -3.01 28.32 16.69
C SER A 18 -2.18 29.58 16.43
N SER A 19 -1.53 29.70 15.27
CA SER A 19 -0.72 30.89 14.93
C SER A 19 -1.30 31.75 13.80
N LEU A 20 -2.61 31.66 13.56
CA LEU A 20 -3.31 32.48 12.56
C LEU A 20 -4.52 33.21 13.17
N THR A 21 -4.33 33.93 14.28
CA THR A 21 -5.20 35.07 14.59
C THR A 21 -4.48 36.10 15.45
N LEU A 22 -4.05 37.21 14.85
CA LEU A 22 -4.31 38.60 15.26
C LEU A 22 -3.32 39.55 14.55
N CYS A 23 -3.77 40.12 13.43
CA CYS A 23 -3.48 41.53 13.15
C CYS A 23 -4.72 42.14 12.48
N LYS A 24 -5.50 42.86 13.29
CA LYS A 24 -6.64 43.67 12.82
C LYS A 24 -6.10 44.88 12.06
N SER A 25 -6.41 44.99 10.77
CA SER A 25 -7.13 46.17 10.21
C SER A 25 -7.01 46.23 8.69
N ARG A 26 -8.12 45.94 7.99
CA ARG A 26 -8.73 46.75 6.92
C ARG A 26 -9.73 45.88 6.16
N LYS A 27 -11.01 46.20 6.37
CA LYS A 27 -12.15 45.69 5.60
C LYS A 27 -11.92 45.96 4.11
N ARG A 28 -11.74 44.93 3.28
CA ARG A 28 -12.10 44.96 1.85
C ARG A 28 -12.69 43.61 1.43
N ARG A 29 -13.83 43.71 0.74
CA ARG A 29 -14.72 42.66 0.25
C ARG A 29 -13.97 41.46 -0.35
N VAL A 30 -14.24 40.27 0.18
CA VAL A 30 -13.94 39.00 -0.48
C VAL A 30 -15.04 38.74 -1.52
N ARG A 31 -14.77 39.09 -2.78
CA ARG A 31 -15.32 38.35 -3.92
C ARG A 31 -14.20 37.43 -4.38
N ALA A 32 -14.29 36.14 -4.05
CA ALA A 32 -13.35 35.14 -4.50
C ALA A 32 -13.50 34.94 -6.01
N LYS A 33 -12.71 35.67 -6.81
CA LYS A 33 -12.24 35.15 -8.09
C LYS A 33 -11.34 33.96 -7.75
N ILE A 34 -11.84 32.74 -7.92
CA ILE A 34 -10.98 31.58 -8.16
C ILE A 34 -10.38 31.81 -9.56
N ALA A 35 -9.41 32.72 -9.62
CA ALA A 35 -8.66 32.98 -10.82
C ALA A 35 -7.68 31.82 -10.98
N LYS A 36 -7.73 31.22 -12.17
CA LYS A 36 -6.74 30.29 -12.74
C LYS A 36 -5.32 30.86 -12.54
N LYS A 37 -4.70 30.62 -11.38
CA LYS A 37 -3.26 30.66 -11.25
C LYS A 37 -2.77 29.25 -11.55
N PRO A 38 -1.88 29.05 -12.54
CA PRO A 38 -1.21 27.77 -12.67
C PRO A 38 -0.51 27.47 -11.33
N LEU A 39 -0.69 26.25 -10.83
CA LEU A 39 0.10 25.75 -9.71
C LEU A 39 1.58 25.95 -10.08
N PRO A 40 2.41 26.54 -9.20
CA PRO A 40 3.84 26.69 -9.45
C PRO A 40 4.44 25.37 -9.93
N GLU A 41 5.22 25.39 -11.01
CA GLU A 41 5.98 24.22 -11.51
C GLU A 41 6.88 23.59 -10.43
N GLU A 42 7.14 24.31 -9.32
CA GLU A 42 7.88 23.86 -8.14
C GLU A 42 7.14 22.87 -7.22
N TYR A 43 5.88 22.53 -7.48
CA TYR A 43 5.22 21.39 -6.82
C TYR A 43 5.62 20.03 -7.43
N GLY A 44 6.63 20.00 -8.30
CA GLY A 44 7.24 18.77 -8.82
C GLY A 44 7.88 17.92 -7.72
N LEU A 45 7.83 16.59 -7.92
CA LEU A 45 8.29 15.50 -7.03
C LEU A 45 9.60 15.75 -6.24
N CYS A 46 10.47 16.64 -6.71
CA CYS A 46 11.77 16.98 -6.11
C CYS A 46 11.68 17.62 -4.71
N ARG A 47 10.63 18.40 -4.38
CA ARG A 47 10.50 19.02 -3.04
C ARG A 47 9.89 18.08 -2.01
N ILE A 48 8.93 17.26 -2.41
CA ILE A 48 8.31 16.22 -1.56
C ILE A 48 9.38 15.21 -1.15
N THR A 49 10.20 14.77 -2.10
CA THR A 49 11.29 13.81 -1.84
C THR A 49 12.40 14.42 -0.99
N LYS A 50 12.83 15.67 -1.22
CA LYS A 50 13.79 16.36 -0.33
C LYS A 50 13.27 16.53 1.10
N ASN A 51 11.99 16.85 1.27
CA ASN A 51 11.38 16.94 2.59
C ASN A 51 11.26 15.56 3.25
N ILE A 52 10.85 14.52 2.53
CA ILE A 52 10.83 13.13 3.01
C ILE A 52 12.23 12.68 3.44
N LEU A 53 13.28 12.97 2.67
CA LEU A 53 14.66 12.64 3.02
C LEU A 53 15.09 13.38 4.31
N LYS A 54 14.71 14.66 4.45
CA LYS A 54 15.00 15.45 5.65
C LYS A 54 14.23 14.93 6.88
N PHE A 55 12.93 14.64 6.73
CA PHE A 55 12.09 14.06 7.78
C PHE A 55 12.55 12.65 8.15
N GLY A 56 12.95 11.83 7.17
CA GLY A 56 13.49 10.48 7.38
C GLY A 56 14.77 10.52 8.21
N LYS A 57 15.69 11.46 7.94
CA LYS A 57 16.90 11.64 8.77
C LYS A 57 16.55 12.00 10.21
N ILE A 58 15.64 12.96 10.42
CA ILE A 58 15.19 13.38 11.76
C ILE A 58 14.49 12.22 12.48
N TYR A 59 13.58 11.52 11.80
CA TYR A 59 12.84 10.38 12.33
C TYR A 59 13.79 9.25 12.72
N ARG A 60 14.79 8.93 11.89
CA ARG A 60 15.80 7.91 12.23
C ARG A 60 16.54 8.30 13.50
N THR A 61 16.99 9.56 13.63
CA THR A 61 17.65 10.01 14.86
C THR A 61 16.74 9.86 16.08
N ILE A 62 15.46 10.24 15.99
CA ILE A 62 14.50 10.09 17.09
C ILE A 62 14.26 8.62 17.42
N LYS A 63 14.02 7.76 16.40
CA LYS A 63 13.77 6.34 16.60
C LYS A 63 14.98 5.58 17.13
N THR A 64 16.19 5.89 16.67
CA THR A 64 17.43 5.31 17.22
C THR A 64 17.61 5.71 18.69
N LEU A 65 17.11 6.88 19.11
CA LEU A 65 17.09 7.28 20.53
C LEU A 65 15.98 6.58 21.33
N GLU A 66 14.84 6.23 20.70
CA GLU A 66 13.72 5.51 21.32
C GLU A 66 13.91 3.97 21.36
N GLN A 67 14.61 3.37 20.39
CA GLN A 67 14.75 1.91 20.18
C GLN A 67 15.75 1.24 21.13
N LYS A 68 16.04 1.82 22.30
CA LYS A 68 17.08 1.28 23.17
C LYS A 68 16.73 0.02 23.96
N ASP A 69 15.49 -0.49 23.95
CA ASP A 69 15.12 -1.64 24.81
C ASP A 69 13.91 -2.49 24.37
N THR A 70 13.49 -2.49 23.09
CA THR A 70 12.35 -3.34 22.65
C THR A 70 12.83 -4.52 21.79
N ALA A 71 12.57 -5.75 22.26
CA ALA A 71 12.86 -6.96 21.50
C ALA A 71 12.12 -6.95 20.15
N VAL A 72 12.88 -7.12 19.06
CA VAL A 72 12.34 -7.21 17.70
C VAL A 72 11.52 -8.49 17.57
N LYS A 73 10.28 -8.39 17.04
CA LYS A 73 9.42 -9.55 16.81
C LYS A 73 9.48 -9.96 15.35
N ALA A 74 9.83 -11.21 15.07
CA ALA A 74 9.86 -11.76 13.71
C ALA A 74 8.46 -11.92 13.08
N VAL A 75 7.41 -11.94 13.92
CA VAL A 75 6.01 -11.96 13.49
C VAL A 75 5.30 -10.75 14.09
N HIS A 76 4.64 -9.98 13.23
CA HIS A 76 3.73 -8.91 13.62
C HIS A 76 2.29 -9.37 13.42
N THR A 77 1.38 -9.01 14.33
CA THR A 77 -0.05 -9.29 14.21
C THR A 77 -0.85 -8.05 14.57
N GLU A 78 -1.80 -7.70 13.70
CA GLU A 78 -2.69 -6.56 13.87
C GLU A 78 -4.15 -7.00 13.75
N LYS A 79 -5.02 -6.33 14.52
CA LYS A 79 -6.47 -6.55 14.50
C LYS A 79 -7.13 -5.46 13.66
N PHE A 80 -7.98 -5.89 12.73
CA PHE A 80 -8.83 -4.99 11.96
C PHE A 80 -10.28 -5.31 12.24
N LYS A 81 -11.04 -4.26 12.56
CA LYS A 81 -12.50 -4.32 12.46
C LYS A 81 -12.87 -3.86 11.05
N VAL A 82 -13.70 -4.62 10.35
CA VAL A 82 -14.17 -4.20 9.02
C VAL A 82 -15.12 -3.02 9.18
N GLU A 83 -14.65 -1.85 8.75
CA GLU A 83 -15.41 -0.62 8.82
C GLU A 83 -16.30 -0.44 7.59
N TRP A 84 -17.31 0.42 7.70
CA TRP A 84 -18.27 0.65 6.63
C TRP A 84 -17.60 1.04 5.30
N ALA A 85 -16.56 1.87 5.38
CA ALA A 85 -15.82 2.36 4.22
C ALA A 85 -14.97 1.29 3.50
N ASP A 86 -14.69 0.16 4.17
CA ASP A 86 -13.90 -0.93 3.59
C ASP A 86 -14.77 -1.92 2.79
N THR A 87 -16.09 -1.82 2.93
CA THR A 87 -17.04 -2.78 2.34
C THR A 87 -17.42 -2.46 0.91
N CYS A 88 -17.72 -3.51 0.12
CA CYS A 88 -18.37 -3.36 -1.18
C CYS A 88 -19.90 -3.45 -1.03
N ALA A 89 -20.62 -3.30 -2.15
CA ALA A 89 -22.08 -3.28 -2.15
C ALA A 89 -22.76 -4.57 -1.63
N SER A 90 -22.02 -5.68 -1.47
CA SER A 90 -22.53 -6.91 -0.84
C SER A 90 -22.45 -6.91 0.69
N GLY A 91 -21.92 -5.85 1.32
CA GLY A 91 -21.72 -5.75 2.77
C GLY A 91 -20.52 -6.56 3.30
N HIS A 92 -19.73 -7.14 2.41
CA HIS A 92 -18.46 -7.80 2.72
C HIS A 92 -17.29 -6.83 2.53
N LEU A 93 -16.17 -7.09 3.18
CA LEU A 93 -14.89 -6.46 2.91
C LEU A 93 -14.62 -6.52 1.40
N SER A 94 -14.35 -5.36 0.81
CA SER A 94 -14.01 -5.27 -0.61
C SER A 94 -12.63 -5.89 -0.86
N LEU A 95 -12.41 -6.41 -2.07
CA LEU A 95 -11.08 -6.91 -2.45
C LEU A 95 -9.98 -5.83 -2.30
N PRO A 96 -10.18 -4.56 -2.74
CA PRO A 96 -9.26 -3.47 -2.42
C PRO A 96 -9.05 -3.22 -0.91
N GLY A 97 -10.10 -3.36 -0.10
CA GLY A 97 -10.02 -3.27 1.36
C GLY A 97 -9.12 -4.35 1.97
N MET A 98 -9.27 -5.62 1.54
CA MET A 98 -8.37 -6.70 1.98
C MET A 98 -6.91 -6.44 1.57
N LEU A 99 -6.67 -5.98 0.34
CA LEU A 99 -5.33 -5.59 -0.13
C LEU A 99 -4.77 -4.41 0.67
N ASN A 100 -5.62 -3.50 1.13
CA ASN A 100 -5.21 -2.41 2.01
C ASN A 100 -4.78 -2.93 3.39
N PHE A 101 -5.51 -3.85 4.01
CA PHE A 101 -5.07 -4.46 5.28
C PHE A 101 -3.71 -5.16 5.11
N ILE A 102 -3.52 -5.89 4.01
CA ILE A 102 -2.25 -6.57 3.69
C ILE A 102 -1.08 -5.57 3.64
N GLN A 103 -1.22 -4.45 2.90
CA GLN A 103 -0.13 -3.47 2.78
C GLN A 103 0.16 -2.76 4.10
N VAL A 104 -0.89 -2.45 4.89
CA VAL A 104 -0.76 -1.76 6.18
C VAL A 104 -0.02 -2.66 7.16
N THR A 105 -0.44 -3.92 7.32
CA THR A 105 0.22 -4.88 8.21
C THR A 105 1.68 -5.11 7.83
N ALA A 106 1.99 -5.23 6.53
CA ALA A 106 3.35 -5.36 6.04
C ALA A 106 4.21 -4.12 6.34
N GLY A 107 3.66 -2.92 6.11
CA GLY A 107 4.34 -1.64 6.37
C GLY A 107 4.60 -1.40 7.85
N ASN A 108 3.62 -1.71 8.71
CA ASN A 108 3.74 -1.61 10.16
C ASN A 108 4.83 -2.53 10.69
N HIS A 109 4.85 -3.80 10.26
CA HIS A 109 5.92 -4.72 10.62
C HIS A 109 7.29 -4.20 10.14
N ALA A 110 7.40 -3.73 8.89
CA ALA A 110 8.67 -3.18 8.40
C ALA A 110 9.15 -1.98 9.24
N ASN A 111 8.23 -1.11 9.69
CA ASN A 111 8.56 0.00 10.59
C ASN A 111 9.10 -0.47 11.94
N GLU A 112 8.51 -1.52 12.52
CA GLU A 112 8.99 -2.13 13.77
C GLU A 112 10.38 -2.74 13.61
N LEU A 113 10.65 -3.36 12.46
CA LEU A 113 11.94 -3.97 12.12
C LEU A 113 13.03 -2.94 11.77
N GLY A 114 12.73 -1.64 11.74
CA GLY A 114 13.70 -0.62 11.34
C GLY A 114 14.01 -0.59 9.83
N ILE A 115 13.26 -1.33 9.02
CA ILE A 115 13.39 -1.38 7.54
C ILE A 115 12.16 -0.80 6.83
N GLY A 116 11.35 -0.05 7.58
CA GLY A 116 10.14 0.59 7.06
C GLY A 116 10.43 1.87 6.30
N TYR A 117 9.36 2.55 5.91
CA TYR A 117 9.39 3.66 4.97
C TYR A 117 10.44 4.74 5.29
N TYR A 118 10.38 5.34 6.48
CA TYR A 118 11.29 6.43 6.85
C TYR A 118 12.74 5.98 6.98
N HIS A 119 12.97 4.73 7.41
CA HIS A 119 14.31 4.16 7.53
C HIS A 119 14.95 3.99 6.16
N MET A 120 14.22 3.37 5.22
CA MET A 120 14.67 3.18 3.84
C MET A 120 14.88 4.52 3.14
N ALA A 121 13.92 5.44 3.25
CA ALA A 121 14.03 6.76 2.64
C ALA A 121 15.28 7.51 3.12
N ALA A 122 15.59 7.48 4.42
CA ALA A 122 16.80 8.09 4.95
C ALA A 122 18.11 7.46 4.42
N ALA A 123 18.06 6.23 3.90
CA ALA A 123 19.17 5.56 3.22
C ALA A 123 19.20 5.82 1.70
N GLY A 124 18.28 6.64 1.17
CA GLY A 124 18.13 6.84 -0.28
C GLY A 124 17.51 5.62 -0.98
N GLN A 125 16.82 4.77 -0.24
CA GLN A 125 16.24 3.52 -0.74
C GLN A 125 14.73 3.47 -0.51
N ALA A 126 14.04 2.59 -1.23
CA ALA A 126 12.61 2.36 -1.06
C ALA A 126 12.26 0.88 -1.31
N TRP A 127 11.16 0.45 -0.71
CA TRP A 127 10.51 -0.80 -1.06
C TRP A 127 9.50 -0.59 -2.16
N VAL A 128 9.58 -1.38 -3.22
CA VAL A 128 8.53 -1.48 -4.23
C VAL A 128 7.90 -2.87 -4.19
N LEU A 129 6.56 -2.91 -4.12
CA LEU A 129 5.82 -4.16 -4.27
C LEU A 129 5.96 -4.59 -5.74
N ASN A 130 6.50 -5.77 -5.98
CA ASN A 130 6.72 -6.30 -7.32
C ASN A 130 5.65 -7.34 -7.68
N ARG A 131 5.31 -8.22 -6.73
CA ARG A 131 4.30 -9.27 -6.93
C ARG A 131 3.48 -9.51 -5.68
N LEU A 132 2.23 -9.91 -5.88
CA LEU A 132 1.31 -10.31 -4.81
C LEU A 132 0.51 -11.51 -5.29
N LYS A 133 0.34 -12.50 -4.41
CA LYS A 133 -0.61 -13.60 -4.60
C LYS A 133 -1.40 -13.76 -3.32
N ALA A 134 -2.72 -13.71 -3.40
CA ALA A 134 -3.62 -13.89 -2.27
C ALA A 134 -4.68 -14.93 -2.61
N ARG A 135 -4.88 -15.90 -1.73
CA ARG A 135 -5.99 -16.86 -1.79
C ARG A 135 -6.87 -16.64 -0.56
N PHE A 136 -8.16 -16.47 -0.77
CA PHE A 136 -9.13 -16.22 0.30
C PHE A 136 -10.37 -17.09 0.12
N THR A 137 -10.78 -17.77 1.20
CA THR A 137 -11.92 -18.68 1.21
C THR A 137 -13.23 -17.97 1.51
N ARG A 138 -13.17 -16.79 2.13
CA ARG A 138 -14.30 -15.88 2.31
C ARG A 138 -13.83 -14.44 2.57
N MET A 139 -14.69 -13.48 2.27
CA MET A 139 -14.56 -12.10 2.72
C MET A 139 -15.32 -11.89 4.06
N PRO A 140 -14.72 -11.22 5.05
CA PRO A 140 -15.43 -10.85 6.28
C PRO A 140 -16.55 -9.84 6.01
N ARG A 141 -17.53 -9.77 6.90
CA ARG A 141 -18.63 -8.80 6.84
C ARG A 141 -18.33 -7.54 7.64
N TRP A 142 -19.08 -6.48 7.36
CA TRP A 142 -19.10 -5.28 8.20
C TRP A 142 -19.19 -5.66 9.69
N THR A 143 -18.38 -4.99 10.52
CA THR A 143 -18.22 -5.20 11.97
C THR A 143 -17.51 -6.47 12.42
N GLU A 144 -17.24 -7.43 11.53
CA GLU A 144 -16.40 -8.58 11.89
C GLU A 144 -14.96 -8.12 12.16
N GLU A 145 -14.32 -8.77 13.14
CA GLU A 145 -12.92 -8.55 13.47
C GLU A 145 -12.06 -9.66 12.88
N ILE A 146 -10.93 -9.28 12.28
CA ILE A 146 -9.94 -10.20 11.74
C ILE A 146 -8.57 -9.94 12.34
N GLU A 147 -7.73 -10.97 12.33
CA GLU A 147 -6.33 -10.88 12.73
C GLU A 147 -5.46 -11.12 11.50
N ALA A 148 -4.62 -10.14 11.15
CA ALA A 148 -3.64 -10.25 10.08
C ALA A 148 -2.25 -10.39 10.68
N SER A 149 -1.60 -11.53 10.45
CA SER A 149 -0.24 -11.83 10.91
C SER A 149 0.72 -11.84 9.73
N THR A 150 1.86 -11.15 9.84
CA THR A 150 2.88 -11.10 8.77
C THR A 150 4.27 -11.43 9.28
N TRP A 151 5.08 -12.04 8.42
CA TRP A 151 6.49 -12.35 8.64
C TRP A 151 7.24 -12.35 7.31
N ILE A 152 8.57 -12.25 7.38
CA ILE A 152 9.45 -12.38 6.21
C ILE A 152 9.81 -13.86 6.08
N GLU A 153 9.50 -14.48 4.94
CA GLU A 153 9.86 -15.88 4.67
C GLU A 153 11.30 -15.98 4.14
N SER A 154 11.68 -15.10 3.22
CA SER A 154 13.01 -15.06 2.63
C SER A 154 13.46 -13.63 2.38
N PHE A 155 14.76 -13.38 2.50
CA PHE A 155 15.35 -12.07 2.22
C PHE A 155 16.82 -12.23 1.79
N ASN A 156 17.18 -11.72 0.62
CA ASN A 156 18.55 -11.75 0.08
C ASN A 156 19.16 -10.36 -0.08
N ASP A 157 18.80 -9.44 0.83
CA ASP A 157 19.14 -8.01 0.84
C ASP A 157 18.55 -7.17 -0.29
N VAL A 158 18.17 -7.76 -1.43
CA VAL A 158 17.55 -7.03 -2.55
C VAL A 158 16.06 -7.34 -2.66
N ILE A 159 15.69 -8.62 -2.47
CA ILE A 159 14.34 -9.13 -2.63
C ILE A 159 13.89 -9.74 -1.31
N SER A 160 12.74 -9.29 -0.82
CA SER A 160 12.07 -9.85 0.36
C SER A 160 10.78 -10.53 -0.05
N GLU A 161 10.65 -11.81 0.26
CA GLU A 161 9.39 -12.54 0.19
C GLU A 161 8.72 -12.49 1.57
N ARG A 162 7.53 -11.92 1.61
CA ARG A 162 6.77 -11.67 2.83
C ARG A 162 5.42 -12.35 2.73
N ASN A 163 5.07 -13.06 3.79
CA ASN A 163 3.79 -13.72 3.93
C ASN A 163 2.87 -13.01 4.89
N ILE A 164 1.57 -13.15 4.65
CA ILE A 164 0.49 -12.68 5.51
C ILE A 164 -0.54 -13.82 5.64
N LEU A 165 -0.99 -14.06 6.87
CA LEU A 165 -2.10 -14.95 7.20
C LEU A 165 -3.21 -14.11 7.81
N ILE A 166 -4.42 -14.18 7.26
CA ILE A 166 -5.59 -13.51 7.81
C ILE A 166 -6.53 -14.56 8.39
N THR A 167 -6.89 -14.37 9.66
CA THR A 167 -7.81 -15.25 10.38
C THR A 167 -9.03 -14.50 10.92
N HIS A 168 -10.14 -15.22 11.09
CA HIS A 168 -11.33 -14.76 11.80
C HIS A 168 -11.69 -15.82 12.83
N LYS A 169 -11.73 -15.46 14.12
CA LYS A 169 -12.00 -16.39 15.23
C LYS A 169 -11.10 -17.64 15.19
N GLY A 170 -9.82 -17.45 14.87
CA GLY A 170 -8.82 -18.52 14.77
C GLY A 170 -8.89 -19.36 13.50
N GLN A 171 -9.86 -19.14 12.61
CA GLN A 171 -9.94 -19.83 11.31
C GLN A 171 -9.25 -19.01 10.22
N THR A 172 -8.37 -19.65 9.45
CA THR A 172 -7.74 -19.03 8.27
C THR A 172 -8.78 -18.71 7.21
N ILE A 173 -8.87 -17.44 6.82
CA ILE A 173 -9.75 -16.97 5.76
C ILE A 173 -8.98 -16.45 4.55
N ALA A 174 -7.71 -16.04 4.71
CA ALA A 174 -6.84 -15.71 3.60
C ALA A 174 -5.36 -16.01 3.88
N GLN A 175 -4.64 -16.37 2.82
CA GLN A 175 -3.20 -16.55 2.79
C GLN A 175 -2.63 -15.68 1.68
N VAL A 176 -1.52 -15.00 1.93
CA VAL A 176 -0.95 -14.02 1.00
C VAL A 176 0.56 -14.12 0.96
N SER A 177 1.13 -14.20 -0.24
CA SER A 177 2.56 -14.11 -0.50
C SER A 177 2.83 -12.84 -1.31
N THR A 178 3.81 -12.05 -0.88
CA THR A 178 4.21 -10.79 -1.52
C THR A 178 5.70 -10.78 -1.77
N VAL A 179 6.12 -10.20 -2.89
CA VAL A 179 7.52 -10.03 -3.27
C VAL A 179 7.82 -8.54 -3.35
N TRP A 180 8.76 -8.09 -2.54
CA TRP A 180 9.22 -6.71 -2.46
C TRP A 180 10.65 -6.60 -2.96
N VAL A 181 10.95 -5.50 -3.66
CA VAL A 181 12.30 -5.22 -4.16
C VAL A 181 12.78 -3.92 -3.52
N CYS A 182 13.99 -3.95 -2.96
CA CYS A 182 14.70 -2.77 -2.51
C CYS A 182 15.29 -2.07 -3.72
N ILE A 183 14.96 -0.79 -3.90
CA ILE A 183 15.49 0.04 -4.98
C ILE A 183 16.24 1.24 -4.43
N ASN A 184 17.28 1.65 -5.14
CA ASN A 184 17.88 2.95 -4.95
C ASN A 184 17.01 4.02 -5.62
N TYR A 185 16.66 5.07 -4.87
CA TYR A 185 15.76 6.12 -5.33
C TYR A 185 16.31 6.90 -6.52
N GLU A 186 17.61 7.22 -6.52
CA GLU A 186 18.25 8.03 -7.57
C GLU A 186 18.51 7.21 -8.83
N LYS A 187 19.04 5.99 -8.68
CA LYS A 187 19.32 5.10 -9.80
C LYS A 187 18.06 4.48 -10.40
N ARG A 188 16.94 4.49 -9.66
CA ARG A 188 15.69 3.78 -9.97
C ARG A 188 15.93 2.31 -10.33
N ALA A 189 16.86 1.67 -9.63
CA ALA A 189 17.32 0.31 -9.89
C ALA A 189 17.42 -0.50 -8.60
N PRO A 190 17.30 -1.84 -8.66
CA PRO A 190 17.48 -2.70 -7.50
C PRO A 190 18.85 -2.50 -6.84
N GLU A 191 18.87 -2.45 -5.52
CA GLU A 191 20.09 -2.29 -4.72
C GLU A 191 19.93 -3.03 -3.40
N ALA A 192 21.02 -3.61 -2.88
CA ALA A 192 21.01 -4.26 -1.58
C ALA A 192 20.66 -3.25 -0.48
N ILE A 193 19.84 -3.66 0.49
CA ILE A 193 19.42 -2.83 1.60
C ILE A 193 20.63 -2.29 2.37
N ALA A 194 20.68 -0.98 2.59
CA ALA A 194 21.75 -0.31 3.31
C ALA A 194 21.47 -0.16 4.81
N VAL A 195 20.25 -0.47 5.24
CA VAL A 195 19.83 -0.44 6.64
C VAL A 195 20.03 -1.83 7.25
N SER A 196 20.65 -1.88 8.43
CA SER A 196 20.82 -3.14 9.17
C SER A 196 19.48 -3.66 9.67
N TYR A 197 19.32 -4.98 9.61
CA TYR A 197 18.18 -5.70 10.16
C TYR A 197 18.67 -6.98 10.87
N PRO A 198 17.95 -7.47 11.88
CA PRO A 198 18.34 -8.68 12.60
C PRO A 198 18.06 -9.92 11.73
N PRO A 199 19.01 -10.86 11.53
CA PRO A 199 18.76 -12.07 10.73
C PRO A 199 17.59 -12.93 11.24
N GLU A 200 17.33 -12.92 12.55
CA GLU A 200 16.25 -13.67 13.20
C GLU A 200 14.83 -13.24 12.81
N VAL A 201 14.67 -12.15 12.04
CA VAL A 201 13.37 -11.69 11.54
C VAL A 201 12.90 -12.47 10.30
N VAL A 202 13.79 -13.26 9.70
CA VAL A 202 13.49 -14.13 8.56
C VAL A 202 13.12 -15.51 9.10
N LEU A 203 11.96 -16.03 8.69
CA LEU A 203 11.40 -17.31 9.15
C LEU A 203 11.16 -18.25 7.95
N PRO A 204 12.21 -18.92 7.42
CA PRO A 204 12.09 -19.78 6.24
C PRO A 204 11.18 -21.01 6.46
N GLU A 205 11.07 -21.49 7.69
CA GLU A 205 10.27 -22.65 8.08
C GLU A 205 8.77 -22.35 8.16
N LYS A 206 8.39 -21.07 8.30
CA LYS A 206 6.99 -20.65 8.42
C LYS A 206 6.38 -20.44 7.03
N LYS A 207 6.01 -21.54 6.38
CA LYS A 207 5.38 -21.52 5.04
C LYS A 207 3.87 -21.31 5.10
N LEU A 208 3.31 -20.78 4.00
CA LEU A 208 1.87 -20.80 3.72
C LEU A 208 1.51 -22.00 2.84
N ASP A 209 0.25 -22.43 2.88
CA ASP A 209 -0.34 -23.39 1.95
C ASP A 209 -0.86 -22.69 0.68
N ILE A 210 0.00 -21.87 0.09
CA ILE A 210 -0.17 -21.25 -1.23
C ILE A 210 1.20 -21.16 -1.89
N LYS A 211 1.21 -21.11 -3.23
CA LYS A 211 2.45 -20.88 -3.97
C LYS A 211 2.89 -19.41 -3.85
N THR A 212 4.19 -19.17 -3.99
CA THR A 212 4.75 -17.81 -4.12
C THR A 212 4.24 -17.13 -5.39
N ALA A 213 4.10 -15.81 -5.35
CA ALA A 213 3.67 -15.01 -6.48
C ALA A 213 4.64 -15.13 -7.69
N SER A 214 4.10 -15.49 -8.84
CA SER A 214 4.80 -15.73 -10.09
C SER A 214 4.51 -14.62 -11.11
N ARG A 215 5.07 -14.76 -12.32
CA ARG A 215 4.84 -13.81 -13.40
C ARG A 215 3.53 -14.14 -14.11
N VAL A 216 2.61 -13.18 -14.15
CA VAL A 216 1.37 -13.22 -14.91
C VAL A 216 1.64 -12.74 -16.33
N ARG A 217 1.06 -13.44 -17.31
CA ARG A 217 1.13 -13.07 -18.73
C ARG A 217 -0.27 -12.74 -19.21
N MET A 218 -0.38 -11.67 -19.99
CA MET A 218 -1.63 -11.31 -20.64
C MET A 218 -1.88 -12.23 -21.84
N PRO A 219 -3.05 -12.87 -21.96
CA PRO A 219 -3.45 -13.57 -23.18
C PRO A 219 -3.51 -12.61 -24.38
N SER A 220 -3.30 -13.16 -25.59
CA SER A 220 -3.24 -12.37 -26.82
C SER A 220 -4.60 -11.86 -27.32
N ASP A 221 -5.70 -12.44 -26.83
CA ASP A 221 -7.08 -12.13 -27.20
C ASP A 221 -7.74 -11.10 -26.26
N ALA A 222 -6.91 -10.37 -25.49
CA ALA A 222 -7.35 -9.31 -24.60
C ALA A 222 -8.25 -8.28 -25.28
N ARG A 223 -9.32 -7.90 -24.57
CA ARG A 223 -10.33 -6.93 -25.01
C ARG A 223 -10.33 -5.70 -24.09
N PRO A 224 -10.49 -4.49 -24.64
CA PRO A 224 -10.68 -3.30 -23.82
C PRO A 224 -11.91 -3.43 -22.92
N LEU A 225 -11.77 -3.03 -21.65
CA LEU A 225 -12.87 -2.92 -20.69
C LEU A 225 -13.21 -1.47 -20.39
N ARG A 226 -12.20 -0.63 -20.12
CA ARG A 226 -12.41 0.74 -19.66
C ARG A 226 -11.17 1.59 -19.88
N THR A 227 -11.34 2.85 -20.24
CA THR A 227 -10.28 3.87 -20.13
C THR A 227 -10.50 4.65 -18.84
N TYR A 228 -9.42 4.88 -18.09
CA TYR A 228 -9.45 5.60 -16.82
C TYR A 228 -8.36 6.68 -16.80
N ARG A 229 -8.69 7.84 -16.23
CA ARG A 229 -7.73 8.92 -16.01
C ARG A 229 -7.39 8.99 -14.54
N VAL A 230 -6.10 8.83 -14.23
CA VAL A 230 -5.59 8.83 -12.85
C VAL A 230 -6.00 10.12 -12.15
N SER A 231 -6.77 9.96 -11.08
CA SER A 231 -7.37 11.03 -10.31
C SER A 231 -6.51 11.36 -9.08
N PHE A 232 -6.77 12.51 -8.48
CA PHE A 232 -6.04 12.97 -7.29
C PHE A 232 -6.10 11.94 -6.14
N SER A 233 -7.26 11.33 -5.92
CA SER A 233 -7.50 10.33 -4.86
C SER A 233 -6.82 8.98 -5.09
N ASP A 234 -6.23 8.76 -6.26
CA ASP A 234 -5.49 7.54 -6.54
C ASP A 234 -4.04 7.61 -6.06
N ILE A 235 -3.56 8.83 -5.81
CA ILE A 235 -2.16 9.10 -5.49
C ILE A 235 -1.92 8.95 -3.99
N ASP A 236 -0.91 8.16 -3.64
CA ASP A 236 -0.47 7.96 -2.27
C ASP A 236 0.52 9.04 -1.80
N ALA A 237 1.02 8.86 -0.58
CA ALA A 237 2.01 9.77 0.02
C ALA A 237 3.34 9.83 -0.73
N MET A 238 3.62 8.87 -1.63
CA MET A 238 4.81 8.85 -2.48
C MET A 238 4.66 9.62 -3.77
N GLY A 239 3.44 10.09 -4.08
CA GLY A 239 3.16 10.80 -5.32
C GLY A 239 2.93 9.88 -6.51
N HIS A 240 2.73 8.58 -6.27
CA HIS A 240 2.41 7.56 -7.27
C HIS A 240 1.03 6.98 -7.02
N VAL A 241 0.47 6.28 -8.00
CA VAL A 241 -0.77 5.53 -7.81
C VAL A 241 -0.57 4.46 -6.74
N ASN A 242 -1.43 4.46 -5.70
CA ASN A 242 -1.42 3.45 -4.66
C ASN A 242 -1.69 2.06 -5.26
N ASN A 243 -0.94 1.05 -4.81
CA ASN A 243 -1.03 -0.33 -5.30
C ASN A 243 -2.47 -0.91 -5.29
N ILE A 244 -3.32 -0.51 -4.34
CA ILE A 244 -4.70 -1.03 -4.27
C ILE A 244 -5.60 -0.47 -5.40
N LYS A 245 -5.24 0.67 -5.99
CA LYS A 245 -6.09 1.38 -6.97
C LYS A 245 -6.16 0.66 -8.30
N TYR A 246 -5.11 -0.04 -8.71
CA TYR A 246 -5.15 -0.89 -9.90
C TYR A 246 -6.27 -1.93 -9.80
N THR A 247 -6.35 -2.64 -8.68
CA THR A 247 -7.42 -3.61 -8.42
C THR A 247 -8.77 -2.93 -8.31
N GLN A 248 -8.86 -1.76 -7.66
CA GLN A 248 -10.11 -0.99 -7.60
C GLN A 248 -10.64 -0.67 -9.00
N TRP A 249 -9.81 -0.14 -9.90
CA TRP A 249 -10.24 0.22 -11.24
C TRP A 249 -10.69 -1.00 -12.05
N ILE A 250 -10.04 -2.15 -11.85
CA ILE A 250 -10.46 -3.42 -12.46
C ILE A 250 -11.84 -3.82 -11.94
N VAL A 251 -12.05 -3.86 -10.63
CA VAL A 251 -13.34 -4.22 -10.02
C VAL A 251 -14.45 -3.26 -10.47
N ASP A 252 -14.16 -1.95 -10.53
CA ASP A 252 -15.09 -0.92 -11.03
C ASP A 252 -15.39 -1.04 -12.53
N SER A 253 -14.66 -1.88 -13.26
CA SER A 253 -14.88 -2.16 -14.70
C SER A 253 -15.66 -3.44 -14.94
N LEU A 254 -15.97 -4.22 -13.90
CA LEU A 254 -16.74 -5.45 -14.01
C LEU A 254 -18.25 -5.16 -14.02
N PRO A 255 -19.07 -6.07 -14.59
CA PRO A 255 -20.51 -6.08 -14.34
C PRO A 255 -20.81 -6.10 -12.84
N TYR A 256 -21.88 -5.43 -12.43
CA TYR A 256 -22.21 -5.27 -11.01
C TYR A 256 -22.29 -6.61 -10.26
N GLU A 257 -22.96 -7.59 -10.85
CA GLU A 257 -23.15 -8.95 -10.29
C GLU A 257 -21.81 -9.67 -10.10
N ALA A 258 -20.88 -9.51 -11.05
CA ALA A 258 -19.55 -10.08 -10.95
C ALA A 258 -18.72 -9.39 -9.86
N ALA A 259 -18.78 -8.06 -9.75
CA ALA A 259 -18.06 -7.30 -8.74
C ALA A 259 -18.54 -7.61 -7.32
N VAL A 260 -19.85 -7.67 -7.09
CA VAL A 260 -20.41 -8.01 -5.76
C VAL A 260 -20.22 -9.48 -5.40
N GLY A 261 -20.04 -10.35 -6.40
CA GLY A 261 -19.79 -11.78 -6.25
C GLY A 261 -18.36 -12.15 -5.85
N ILE A 262 -17.43 -11.19 -5.73
CA ILE A 262 -16.06 -11.44 -5.27
C ILE A 262 -16.06 -11.65 -3.75
N THR A 263 -16.44 -12.86 -3.32
CA THR A 263 -16.47 -13.24 -1.90
C THR A 263 -15.42 -14.31 -1.54
N SER A 264 -14.90 -15.02 -2.53
CA SER A 264 -13.86 -16.04 -2.43
C SER A 264 -13.04 -16.04 -3.73
N GLY A 265 -11.78 -16.44 -3.67
CA GLY A 265 -10.95 -16.46 -4.87
C GLY A 265 -9.45 -16.52 -4.62
N GLU A 266 -8.72 -16.51 -5.73
CA GLU A 266 -7.28 -16.30 -5.78
C GLU A 266 -6.99 -15.13 -6.73
N ILE A 267 -6.23 -14.14 -6.25
CA ILE A 267 -5.69 -13.06 -7.07
C ILE A 267 -4.17 -13.18 -7.10
N GLU A 268 -3.60 -13.04 -8.29
CA GLU A 268 -2.16 -12.90 -8.50
C GLU A 268 -1.90 -11.64 -9.30
N ALA A 269 -1.00 -10.78 -8.84
CA ALA A 269 -0.76 -9.45 -9.39
C ALA A 269 0.73 -9.18 -9.55
N ASN A 270 1.08 -8.46 -10.61
CA ASN A 270 2.42 -7.97 -10.90
C ASN A 270 2.36 -6.45 -11.11
N PHE A 271 3.23 -5.74 -10.40
CA PHE A 271 3.37 -4.28 -10.48
C PHE A 271 4.63 -3.98 -11.29
N LEU A 272 4.46 -3.45 -12.50
CA LEU A 272 5.51 -3.40 -13.52
C LEU A 272 6.07 -2.00 -13.72
N SER A 273 5.25 -0.96 -13.55
CA SER A 273 5.70 0.42 -13.60
C SER A 273 4.80 1.34 -12.78
N GLU A 274 5.36 2.44 -12.28
CA GLU A 274 4.63 3.48 -11.57
C GLU A 274 3.73 4.29 -12.53
N LEU A 275 2.59 4.75 -12.02
CA LEU A 275 1.71 5.71 -12.69
C LEU A 275 1.58 6.98 -11.84
N HIS A 276 1.29 8.09 -12.50
CA HIS A 276 1.22 9.42 -11.88
C HIS A 276 -0.11 10.12 -12.15
N TYR A 277 -0.38 11.18 -11.39
CA TYR A 277 -1.57 11.99 -11.55
C TYR A 277 -1.74 12.47 -13.00
N GLY A 278 -2.96 12.31 -13.54
CA GLY A 278 -3.30 12.76 -14.88
C GLY A 278 -2.90 11.80 -16.00
N ASP A 279 -2.17 10.73 -15.71
CA ASP A 279 -1.96 9.63 -16.66
C ASP A 279 -3.31 9.06 -17.11
N THR A 280 -3.38 8.65 -18.38
CA THR A 280 -4.54 7.95 -18.92
C THR A 280 -4.16 6.50 -19.18
N VAL A 281 -4.97 5.58 -18.69
CA VAL A 281 -4.74 4.14 -18.80
C VAL A 281 -5.92 3.44 -19.44
N ASP A 282 -5.61 2.40 -20.21
CA ASP A 282 -6.59 1.45 -20.72
C ASP A 282 -6.53 0.17 -19.88
N ILE A 283 -7.71 -0.29 -19.46
CA ILE A 283 -7.93 -1.52 -18.73
C ILE A 283 -8.42 -2.55 -19.74
N GLU A 284 -7.72 -3.67 -19.81
CA GLU A 284 -7.96 -4.75 -20.75
C GLU A 284 -8.26 -6.03 -19.96
N SER A 285 -9.04 -6.95 -20.52
CA SER A 285 -9.25 -8.28 -19.94
C SER A 285 -9.28 -9.39 -20.97
N ALA A 286 -8.93 -10.58 -20.53
CA ALA A 286 -9.06 -11.82 -21.29
C ALA A 286 -9.49 -12.95 -20.35
N LYS A 287 -10.28 -13.89 -20.86
CA LYS A 287 -10.53 -15.14 -20.13
C LYS A 287 -9.25 -15.98 -20.13
N SER A 288 -8.92 -16.58 -19.00
CA SER A 288 -7.72 -17.42 -18.85
C SER A 288 -8.04 -18.60 -17.94
N GLY A 289 -8.22 -19.79 -18.49
CA GLY A 289 -8.71 -20.95 -17.73
C GLY A 289 -10.10 -20.68 -17.14
N ASP A 290 -10.24 -20.93 -15.84
CA ASP A 290 -11.48 -20.71 -15.08
C ASP A 290 -11.66 -19.26 -14.59
N GLY A 291 -10.65 -18.41 -14.81
CA GLY A 291 -10.64 -17.02 -14.36
C GLY A 291 -10.42 -16.00 -15.46
N PHE A 292 -10.01 -14.82 -15.04
CA PHE A 292 -9.80 -13.66 -15.90
C PHE A 292 -8.45 -13.02 -15.62
N THR A 293 -7.75 -12.67 -16.69
CA THR A 293 -6.52 -11.87 -16.63
C THR A 293 -6.84 -10.45 -17.05
N PHE A 294 -6.34 -9.49 -16.31
CA PHE A 294 -6.52 -8.07 -16.50
C PHE A 294 -5.17 -7.38 -16.66
N ALA A 295 -5.11 -6.34 -17.48
CA ALA A 295 -3.96 -5.47 -17.59
C ALA A 295 -4.39 -4.01 -17.51
N VAL A 296 -3.57 -3.19 -16.86
CA VAL A 296 -3.70 -1.73 -16.84
C VAL A 296 -2.50 -1.16 -17.57
N ARG A 297 -2.75 -0.47 -18.68
CA ARG A 297 -1.73 0.02 -19.60
C ARG A 297 -1.82 1.52 -19.75
N LYS A 298 -0.72 2.22 -19.50
CA LYS A 298 -0.62 3.65 -19.82
C LYS A 298 -0.69 3.86 -21.33
N GLN A 299 -1.53 4.78 -21.77
CA GLN A 299 -1.62 5.13 -23.18
C GLN A 299 -0.26 5.60 -23.71
N GLY A 300 0.11 5.10 -24.90
CA GLY A 300 1.43 5.34 -25.49
C GLY A 300 2.55 4.44 -24.97
N CYS A 301 2.28 3.50 -24.06
CA CYS A 301 3.25 2.52 -23.58
C CYS A 301 2.95 1.11 -24.09
N GLU A 302 3.97 0.42 -24.60
CA GLU A 302 3.86 -0.96 -25.10
C GLU A 302 3.67 -1.99 -23.98
N LYS A 303 4.24 -1.73 -22.79
CA LYS A 303 4.15 -2.62 -21.63
C LYS A 303 3.08 -2.11 -20.65
N PRO A 304 2.30 -3.02 -20.04
CA PRO A 304 1.35 -2.62 -19.01
C PRO A 304 2.08 -2.19 -17.73
N ALA A 305 1.44 -1.32 -16.96
CA ALA A 305 1.90 -0.90 -15.64
C ALA A 305 1.53 -1.92 -14.56
N PHE A 306 0.44 -2.65 -14.77
CA PHE A 306 -0.05 -3.67 -13.85
C PHE A 306 -0.70 -4.80 -14.63
N ILE A 307 -0.50 -6.04 -14.17
CA ILE A 307 -1.21 -7.22 -14.67
C ILE A 307 -1.70 -8.01 -13.47
N SER A 308 -2.94 -8.47 -13.50
CA SER A 308 -3.45 -9.41 -12.50
C SER A 308 -4.23 -10.55 -13.13
N HIS A 309 -4.22 -11.70 -12.49
CA HIS A 309 -5.07 -12.84 -12.79
C HIS A 309 -5.94 -13.13 -11.58
N PHE A 310 -7.24 -13.31 -11.79
CA PHE A 310 -8.21 -13.64 -10.75
C PHE A 310 -8.95 -14.93 -11.11
N ASN A 311 -8.94 -15.88 -10.17
CA ASN A 311 -9.71 -17.12 -10.23
C ASN A 311 -10.73 -17.12 -9.09
N PRO A 312 -12.04 -17.24 -9.38
CA PRO A 312 -13.03 -17.48 -8.32
C PRO A 312 -12.83 -18.85 -7.67
N LEU A 313 -13.20 -18.98 -6.39
CA LEU A 313 -13.19 -20.24 -5.62
C LEU A 313 -14.60 -20.63 -5.21
#